data_AF-A0A8H7IZ48-F1
#
_entry.id   AF-A0A8H7IZ48-F1
#
_cell.length_a   1.000
_cell.length_b   1.000
_cell.length_c   1.000
_cell.angle_alpha   90.00
_cell.angle_beta   90.00
_cell.angle_gamma   90.00
#
_symmetry.space_group_name_H-M   'P 1'
#
loop_
_entity.id
_entity.type
_entity.pdbx_description
1 polymer ?
#
loop_
_entity_poly.entity_id
_entity_poly.type
_entity_poly.pdbx_seq_one_letter_code
_entity_poly.pdbx_strand_id
1 'polypeptide(L)'
;MPQGWMVFRTRAARRRLSESGRNMIAEENQKNSPLLRLPAEIRNIIYAYALSTATVRHRRRGLSVYHDNSMLLTCRQIRYEARRESRRARSTYTSLVINGLIHFETLVMTITKERCAQIESVGLSKRLAIVLSASGRPVYAEAWGFAYAREFTALGYVVVDGGEPDELRKEKIEKGLRTCFGNVKLKILFR
;
A
#
# COMPACT_ATOMS: atom_id res chain seq x y z
N MET A 1 -16.23 -31.74 -9.78
CA MET A 1 -16.41 -30.93 -8.55
C MET A 1 -15.36 -29.83 -8.54
N PRO A 2 -15.71 -28.55 -8.38
CA PRO A 2 -14.71 -27.49 -8.35
C PRO A 2 -13.88 -27.61 -7.06
N GLN A 3 -12.56 -27.69 -7.22
CA GLN A 3 -11.59 -27.84 -6.14
C GLN A 3 -11.59 -26.61 -5.21
N GLY A 4 -11.88 -26.82 -3.92
CA GLY A 4 -11.24 -26.09 -2.80
C GLY A 4 -11.50 -24.60 -2.63
N TRP A 5 -12.67 -24.06 -2.97
CA TRP A 5 -12.97 -22.64 -2.70
C TRP A 5 -13.51 -22.42 -1.28
N MET A 6 -13.01 -21.39 -0.58
CA MET A 6 -13.56 -20.95 0.71
C MET A 6 -15.00 -20.44 0.55
N VAL A 7 -15.85 -20.71 1.54
CA VAL A 7 -17.26 -20.27 1.51
C VAL A 7 -17.38 -18.81 1.96
N PHE A 8 -17.53 -17.89 1.01
CA PHE A 8 -17.73 -16.47 1.29
C PHE A 8 -19.21 -16.09 1.27
N ARG A 9 -19.84 -16.03 2.46
CA ARG A 9 -21.18 -15.42 2.59
C ARG A 9 -21.10 -13.91 2.74
N THR A 10 -22.08 -13.18 2.21
CA THR A 10 -22.20 -11.72 2.38
C THR A 10 -22.36 -11.34 3.86
N ARG A 11 -22.00 -10.09 4.23
CA ARG A 11 -22.11 -9.60 5.62
C ARG A 11 -23.54 -9.69 6.17
N ALA A 12 -24.55 -9.43 5.33
CA ALA A 12 -25.96 -9.50 5.71
C ALA A 12 -26.38 -10.94 6.05
N ALA A 13 -26.01 -11.92 5.22
CA ALA A 13 -26.32 -13.33 5.45
C ALA A 13 -25.65 -13.89 6.72
N ARG A 14 -24.42 -13.45 7.05
CA ARG A 14 -23.70 -13.95 8.24
C ARG A 14 -24.27 -13.50 9.57
N ARG A 15 -24.95 -12.34 9.64
CA ARG A 15 -25.54 -11.84 10.89
C ARG A 15 -26.68 -12.72 11.40
N ARG A 16 -27.31 -13.50 10.52
CA ARG A 16 -28.44 -14.40 10.82
C ARG A 16 -28.01 -15.83 11.13
N LEU A 17 -26.72 -16.15 11.07
CA LEU A 17 -26.26 -17.50 11.38
C LEU A 17 -26.25 -17.71 12.90
N SER A 18 -26.88 -18.82 13.31
CA SER A 18 -26.70 -19.41 14.64
C SER A 18 -25.23 -19.71 14.91
N GLU A 19 -24.87 -19.90 16.17
CA GLU A 19 -23.51 -20.29 16.57
C GLU A 19 -23.07 -21.60 15.90
N SER A 20 -23.96 -22.60 15.88
CA SER A 20 -23.76 -23.85 15.15
C SER A 20 -23.43 -23.62 13.66
N GLY A 21 -24.17 -22.74 12.97
CA GLY A 21 -23.89 -22.41 11.57
C GLY A 21 -22.55 -21.69 11.35
N ARG A 22 -22.02 -20.98 12.37
CA ARG A 22 -20.68 -20.38 12.29
C ARG A 22 -19.59 -21.42 12.48
N ASN A 23 -19.79 -22.38 13.37
CA ASN A 23 -18.85 -23.47 13.63
C ASN A 23 -18.71 -24.36 12.39
N MET A 24 -19.82 -24.73 11.75
CA MET A 24 -19.79 -25.48 10.48
C MET A 24 -18.95 -24.78 9.40
N ILE A 25 -19.13 -23.46 9.23
CA ILE A 25 -18.34 -22.69 8.25
C ILE A 25 -16.86 -22.63 8.64
N ALA A 26 -16.55 -22.56 9.94
CA ALA A 26 -15.17 -22.56 10.41
C ALA A 26 -14.49 -23.90 10.13
N GLU A 27 -15.15 -25.02 10.46
CA GLU A 27 -14.66 -26.38 10.19
C GLU A 27 -14.49 -26.64 8.69
N GLU A 28 -15.45 -26.21 7.87
CA GLU A 28 -15.38 -26.34 6.42
C GLU A 28 -14.21 -25.53 5.84
N ASN A 29 -14.03 -24.28 6.28
CA ASN A 29 -12.88 -23.48 5.87
C ASN A 29 -11.56 -24.09 6.34
N GLN A 30 -11.51 -24.69 7.53
CA GLN A 30 -10.31 -25.35 8.04
C GLN A 30 -9.94 -26.57 7.20
N LYS A 31 -10.93 -27.37 6.76
CA LYS A 31 -10.70 -28.53 5.88
C LYS A 31 -10.30 -28.10 4.46
N ASN A 32 -10.95 -27.08 3.92
CA ASN A 32 -10.80 -26.69 2.52
C ASN A 32 -9.68 -25.67 2.25
N SER A 33 -9.22 -24.92 3.26
CA SER A 33 -8.16 -23.92 3.09
C SER A 33 -6.78 -24.53 3.39
N PRO A 34 -5.87 -24.61 2.41
CA PRO A 34 -4.50 -25.07 2.65
C PRO A 34 -3.79 -24.26 3.75
N LEU A 35 -4.03 -22.95 3.80
CA LEU A 35 -3.44 -22.06 4.82
C LEU A 35 -3.92 -22.40 6.24
N LEU A 36 -5.21 -22.70 6.42
CA LEU A 36 -5.78 -22.99 7.74
C LEU A 36 -5.45 -24.39 8.28
N ARG A 37 -5.00 -25.30 7.40
CA ARG A 37 -4.50 -26.63 7.80
C ARG A 37 -3.09 -26.61 8.39
N LEU A 38 -2.33 -25.53 8.15
CA LEU A 38 -0.98 -25.38 8.71
C LEU A 38 -1.03 -25.17 10.23
N PRO A 39 0.00 -25.56 11.00
CA PRO A 39 0.15 -25.17 12.41
C PRO A 39 0.11 -23.64 12.59
N ALA A 40 -0.33 -23.18 13.76
CA ALA A 40 -0.54 -21.76 14.02
C ALA A 40 0.75 -20.95 13.90
N GLU A 41 1.88 -21.53 14.27
CA GLU A 41 3.23 -20.96 14.20
C GLU A 41 3.58 -20.60 12.76
N ILE A 42 3.36 -21.53 11.83
CA ILE A 42 3.62 -21.33 10.40
C ILE A 42 2.68 -20.27 9.84
N ARG A 43 1.39 -20.28 10.21
CA ARG A 43 0.45 -19.23 9.79
C ARG A 43 0.89 -17.86 10.26
N ASN A 44 1.34 -17.74 11.52
CA ASN A 44 1.81 -16.48 12.08
C ASN A 44 3.05 -15.94 11.33
N ILE A 45 3.99 -16.81 10.95
CA ILE A 45 5.14 -16.45 10.12
C ILE A 45 4.66 -15.93 8.76
N ILE A 46 3.75 -16.64 8.10
CA ILE A 46 3.15 -16.20 6.82
C ILE A 46 2.48 -14.84 6.97
N TYR A 47 1.70 -14.63 8.03
CA TYR A 47 1.06 -13.33 8.28
C TYR A 47 2.08 -12.22 8.52
N ALA A 48 3.14 -12.49 9.27
CA ALA A 48 4.20 -11.52 9.52
C ALA A 48 4.86 -11.09 8.20
N TYR A 49 5.17 -12.03 7.31
CA TYR A 49 5.72 -11.72 5.99
C TYR A 49 4.70 -11.00 5.09
N ALA A 50 3.48 -11.51 4.97
CA ALA A 50 2.45 -10.95 4.10
C ALA A 50 2.00 -9.54 4.52
N LEU A 51 2.11 -9.22 5.82
CA LEU A 51 1.70 -7.94 6.41
C LEU A 51 2.90 -7.06 6.77
N SER A 52 4.11 -7.49 6.43
CA SER A 52 5.34 -6.71 6.68
C SER A 52 5.33 -5.39 5.90
N THR A 53 4.75 -5.39 4.70
CA THR A 53 4.67 -4.20 3.85
C THR A 53 3.41 -3.40 4.12
N ALA A 54 3.57 -2.08 4.22
CA ALA A 54 2.47 -1.14 4.32
C ALA A 54 2.54 -0.06 3.24
N THR A 55 1.39 0.30 2.71
CA THR A 55 1.19 1.44 1.83
C THR A 55 0.67 2.61 2.64
N VAL A 56 1.46 3.66 2.75
CA VAL A 56 0.97 4.92 3.31
C VAL A 56 0.19 5.63 2.22
N ARG A 57 -1.04 6.05 2.49
CA ARG A 57 -1.81 6.85 1.55
C ARG A 57 -2.26 8.12 2.21
N HIS A 58 -1.91 9.24 1.60
CA HIS A 58 -2.42 10.53 2.00
C HIS A 58 -3.78 10.80 1.37
N ARG A 59 -4.70 11.31 2.19
CA ARG A 59 -6.02 11.79 1.81
C ARG A 59 -6.21 13.22 2.32
N ARG A 60 -7.24 13.94 1.83
CA ARG A 60 -7.56 15.31 2.29
C ARG A 60 -7.73 15.45 3.80
N ARG A 61 -8.07 14.36 4.52
CA ARG A 61 -8.28 14.33 5.97
C ARG A 61 -7.07 13.84 6.77
N GLY A 62 -5.91 13.69 6.14
CA GLY A 62 -4.67 13.24 6.78
C GLY A 62 -4.07 11.96 6.19
N LEU A 63 -3.10 11.40 6.92
CA LEU A 63 -2.39 10.19 6.53
C LEU A 63 -3.11 8.95 7.03
N SER A 64 -3.26 7.99 6.13
CA SER A 64 -3.86 6.70 6.41
C SER A 64 -2.90 5.60 6.00
N VAL A 65 -2.53 4.74 6.94
CA VAL A 65 -1.70 3.56 6.68
C VAL A 65 -2.60 2.42 6.27
N TYR A 66 -2.39 1.89 5.07
CA TYR A 66 -3.06 0.71 4.55
C TYR A 66 -2.05 -0.41 4.45
N HIS A 67 -2.29 -1.49 5.19
CA HIS A 67 -1.69 -2.76 4.82
C HIS A 67 -2.54 -3.33 3.69
N ASP A 68 -1.92 -4.02 2.74
CA ASP A 68 -2.66 -4.72 1.67
C ASP A 68 -3.43 -5.89 2.30
N ASN A 69 -4.58 -5.55 2.88
CA ASN A 69 -5.31 -6.33 3.86
C ASN A 69 -6.32 -7.26 3.19
N SER A 70 -6.14 -7.59 1.91
CA SER A 70 -6.99 -8.54 1.19
C SER A 70 -7.13 -9.84 1.98
N MET A 71 -6.05 -10.28 2.64
CA MET A 71 -6.04 -11.41 3.57
C MET A 71 -6.92 -11.22 4.81
N LEU A 72 -7.02 -10.02 5.37
CA LEU A 72 -7.92 -9.72 6.50
C LEU A 72 -9.41 -9.78 6.11
N LEU A 73 -9.70 -9.77 4.80
CA LEU A 73 -11.07 -9.87 4.29
C LEU A 73 -11.48 -11.31 4.00
N THR A 74 -10.55 -12.27 4.07
CA THR A 74 -10.81 -13.67 3.70
C THR A 74 -11.81 -14.34 4.66
N CYS A 75 -11.40 -14.67 5.90
CA CYS A 75 -12.28 -15.27 6.89
C CYS A 75 -12.05 -14.69 8.29
N ARG A 76 -12.96 -14.99 9.23
CA ARG A 76 -12.87 -14.46 10.60
C ARG A 76 -11.62 -14.94 11.33
N GLN A 77 -11.25 -16.21 11.14
CA GLN A 77 -10.07 -16.80 11.76
C GLN A 77 -8.79 -16.12 11.27
N ILE A 78 -8.57 -16.08 9.95
CA ILE A 78 -7.43 -15.38 9.34
C ILE A 78 -7.40 -13.93 9.83
N ARG A 79 -8.54 -13.22 9.79
CA ARG A 79 -8.59 -11.84 10.25
C ARG A 79 -8.17 -11.67 11.71
N TYR A 80 -8.56 -12.58 12.61
CA TYR A 80 -8.21 -12.52 14.02
C TYR A 80 -6.71 -12.76 14.22
N GLU A 81 -6.18 -13.84 13.64
CA GLU A 81 -4.77 -14.21 13.75
C GLU A 81 -3.85 -13.16 13.10
N ALA A 82 -4.11 -12.83 11.83
CA ALA A 82 -3.34 -11.88 11.05
C ALA A 82 -3.36 -10.47 11.64
N ARG A 83 -4.48 -10.02 12.24
CA ARG A 83 -4.53 -8.71 12.91
C ARG A 83 -3.65 -8.66 14.15
N ARG A 84 -3.50 -9.78 14.86
CA ARG A 84 -2.57 -9.87 16.00
C ARG A 84 -1.13 -9.72 15.54
N GLU A 85 -0.76 -10.44 14.47
CA GLU A 85 0.60 -10.39 13.94
C GLU A 85 0.91 -9.05 13.24
N SER A 86 -0.05 -8.43 12.54
CA SER A 86 0.12 -7.09 11.97
C SER A 86 0.41 -6.01 13.03
N ARG A 87 -0.09 -6.16 14.26
CA ARG A 87 0.24 -5.25 15.37
C ARG A 87 1.66 -5.46 15.92
N ARG A 88 2.19 -6.67 15.79
CA ARG A 88 3.54 -7.04 16.25
C ARG A 88 4.59 -6.75 15.20
N ALA A 89 4.24 -6.92 13.93
CA ALA A 89 5.11 -6.60 12.81
C ALA A 89 5.41 -5.10 12.81
N ARG A 90 6.71 -4.77 12.89
CA ARG A 90 7.16 -3.42 12.54
C ARG A 90 7.02 -3.30 11.03
N SER A 91 5.92 -2.72 10.59
CA SER A 91 5.66 -2.58 9.16
C SER A 91 6.74 -1.73 8.52
N THR A 92 7.36 -2.27 7.47
CA THR A 92 8.23 -1.54 6.56
C THR A 92 7.34 -0.84 5.54
N TYR A 93 7.51 0.47 5.39
CA TYR A 93 6.73 1.25 4.43
C TYR A 93 7.41 1.17 3.07
N THR A 94 6.92 0.32 2.18
CA THR A 94 7.51 0.13 0.84
C THR A 94 6.87 1.04 -0.20
N SER A 95 5.66 1.54 0.06
CA SER A 95 4.93 2.38 -0.89
C SER A 95 4.22 3.57 -0.25
N LEU A 96 4.25 4.71 -0.94
CA LEU A 96 3.57 5.93 -0.55
C LEU A 96 2.66 6.41 -1.68
N VAL A 97 1.36 6.56 -1.43
CA VAL A 97 0.38 7.04 -2.42
C VAL A 97 -0.11 8.44 -2.08
N ILE A 98 0.12 9.38 -2.99
CA ILE A 98 -0.22 10.80 -2.86
C ILE A 98 -1.35 11.16 -3.84
N ASN A 99 -2.53 11.46 -3.29
CA ASN A 99 -3.73 11.79 -4.08
C ASN A 99 -4.07 13.29 -4.12
N GLY A 100 -3.18 14.15 -3.64
CA GLY A 100 -3.42 15.58 -3.57
C GLY A 100 -2.15 16.35 -3.29
N LEU A 101 -2.25 17.67 -3.36
CA LEU A 101 -1.17 18.55 -2.95
C LEU A 101 -0.99 18.44 -1.43
N ILE A 102 0.24 18.16 -1.03
CA ILE A 102 0.66 18.04 0.36
C ILE A 102 1.92 18.88 0.52
N HIS A 103 2.03 19.57 1.64
CA HIS A 103 3.33 20.04 2.10
C HIS A 103 4.18 18.85 2.50
N PHE A 104 5.21 18.59 1.71
CA PHE A 104 6.09 17.44 1.85
C PHE A 104 6.73 17.34 3.23
N GLU A 105 7.04 18.47 3.85
CA GLU A 105 7.49 18.56 5.23
C GLU A 105 6.50 17.91 6.21
N THR A 106 5.19 18.18 6.07
CA THR A 106 4.16 17.54 6.90
C THR A 106 4.15 16.02 6.72
N LEU A 107 4.40 15.56 5.49
CA LEU A 107 4.48 14.14 5.18
C LEU A 107 5.68 13.49 5.89
N VAL A 108 6.87 14.05 5.74
CA VAL A 108 8.11 13.54 6.36
C VAL A 108 8.01 13.56 7.88
N MET A 109 7.48 14.65 8.45
CA MET A 109 7.24 14.77 9.89
C MET A 109 6.27 13.72 10.43
N THR A 110 5.27 13.33 9.62
CA THR A 110 4.29 12.33 10.06
C THR A 110 4.80 10.89 9.87
N ILE A 111 5.53 10.63 8.79
CA ILE A 111 6.05 9.28 8.50
C ILE A 111 7.31 8.98 9.32
N THR A 112 8.06 9.99 9.77
CA THR A 112 9.44 9.93 10.30
C THR A 112 10.48 9.66 9.22
N LYS A 113 11.71 10.18 9.43
CA LYS A 113 12.81 10.10 8.47
C LYS A 113 13.24 8.67 8.20
N GLU A 114 13.36 7.87 9.26
CA GLU A 114 13.79 6.47 9.19
C GLU A 114 12.86 5.63 8.32
N ARG A 115 11.57 5.95 8.35
CA ARG A 115 10.54 5.27 7.55
C ARG A 115 10.46 5.80 6.13
N CYS A 116 10.71 7.10 5.92
CA CYS A 116 10.87 7.64 4.57
C CYS A 116 12.01 6.95 3.81
N ALA A 117 13.10 6.61 4.51
CA ALA A 117 14.27 5.96 3.91
C ALA A 117 13.97 4.56 3.37
N GLN A 118 12.89 3.92 3.84
CA GLN A 118 12.44 2.59 3.43
C GLN A 118 11.45 2.63 2.25
N ILE A 119 10.96 3.81 1.85
CA ILE A 119 9.95 3.92 0.79
C ILE A 119 10.61 3.66 -0.57
N GLU A 120 10.25 2.53 -1.17
CA GLU A 120 10.78 2.09 -2.46
C GLU A 120 9.99 2.67 -3.65
N SER A 121 8.71 3.00 -3.43
CA SER A 121 7.83 3.49 -4.49
C SER A 121 6.91 4.63 -4.04
N VAL A 122 6.69 5.59 -4.94
CA VAL A 122 5.72 6.68 -4.74
C VAL A 122 4.65 6.62 -5.81
N GLY A 123 3.40 6.37 -5.41
CA GLY A 123 2.21 6.48 -6.25
C GLY A 123 1.69 7.93 -6.30
N LEU A 124 1.45 8.45 -7.50
CA LEU A 124 0.90 9.77 -7.77
C LEU A 124 -0.35 9.63 -8.63
N SER A 125 -1.38 10.42 -8.36
CA SER A 125 -2.45 10.58 -9.36
C SER A 125 -1.93 11.28 -10.62
N LYS A 126 -2.44 10.95 -11.81
CA LYS A 126 -2.10 11.59 -13.09
C LYS A 126 -2.19 13.11 -13.04
N ARG A 127 -3.25 13.64 -12.40
CA ARG A 127 -3.40 15.10 -12.21
C ARG A 127 -2.25 15.69 -11.40
N LEU A 128 -1.82 15.03 -10.33
CA LEU A 128 -0.71 15.48 -9.50
C LEU A 128 0.62 15.37 -10.25
N ALA A 129 0.84 14.28 -10.99
CA ALA A 129 2.03 14.10 -11.82
C ALA A 129 2.15 15.21 -12.88
N ILE A 130 1.03 15.59 -13.52
CA ILE A 130 0.97 16.72 -14.45
C ILE A 130 1.34 18.02 -13.74
N VAL A 131 0.74 18.31 -12.57
CA VAL A 131 1.03 19.53 -11.81
C VAL A 131 2.51 19.61 -11.42
N LEU A 132 3.07 18.52 -10.88
CA LEU A 132 4.48 18.46 -10.50
C LEU A 132 5.39 18.66 -11.72
N SER A 133 5.13 17.93 -12.82
CA SER A 133 5.95 18.02 -14.03
C SER A 133 5.90 19.39 -14.72
N ALA A 134 4.75 20.05 -14.70
CA ALA A 134 4.56 21.37 -15.32
C ALA A 134 5.08 22.49 -14.43
N SER A 135 5.12 22.29 -13.11
CA SER A 135 5.36 23.38 -12.18
C SER A 135 6.74 24.01 -12.38
N GLY A 136 7.78 23.26 -12.76
CA GLY A 136 9.13 23.79 -13.04
C GLY A 136 9.71 24.69 -11.93
N ARG A 137 9.02 24.75 -10.78
CA ARG A 137 9.14 25.79 -9.77
C ARG A 137 9.76 25.19 -8.53
N PRO A 138 10.72 25.90 -7.91
CA PRO A 138 11.39 25.48 -6.70
C PRO A 138 10.42 25.23 -5.53
N VAL A 139 9.23 25.81 -5.50
CA VAL A 139 8.31 25.65 -4.35
C VAL A 139 7.99 24.19 -4.01
N TYR A 140 7.85 23.31 -5.02
CA TYR A 140 7.73 21.87 -4.79
C TYR A 140 9.07 21.14 -4.93
N ALA A 141 9.98 21.68 -5.73
CA ALA A 141 11.33 21.15 -5.87
C ALA A 141 12.27 21.55 -4.71
N GLU A 142 11.81 22.25 -3.67
CA GLU A 142 12.42 22.49 -2.36
C GLU A 142 11.80 21.54 -1.34
N ALA A 143 10.50 21.29 -1.48
CA ALA A 143 9.78 20.33 -0.65
C ALA A 143 10.22 18.88 -0.93
N TRP A 144 10.53 18.57 -2.19
CA TRP A 144 11.32 17.38 -2.57
C TRP A 144 12.82 17.66 -2.67
N GLY A 145 13.19 18.93 -2.84
CA GLY A 145 14.56 19.35 -3.11
C GLY A 145 15.53 19.03 -2.03
N PHE A 146 16.71 18.58 -2.46
CA PHE A 146 18.00 18.43 -1.76
C PHE A 146 18.01 18.07 -0.27
N ALA A 147 17.29 18.77 0.59
CA ALA A 147 17.08 18.43 1.99
C ALA A 147 16.28 17.12 2.15
N TYR A 148 15.12 16.98 1.50
CA TYR A 148 14.22 15.84 1.76
C TYR A 148 14.36 14.67 0.79
N ALA A 149 14.85 14.87 -0.44
CA ALA A 149 15.19 13.75 -1.34
C ALA A 149 16.17 12.76 -0.69
N ARG A 150 17.05 13.24 0.20
CA ARG A 150 17.97 12.41 0.98
C ARG A 150 17.25 11.49 1.97
N GLU A 151 16.03 11.82 2.36
CA GLU A 151 15.24 11.00 3.27
C GLU A 151 14.56 9.83 2.56
N PHE A 152 14.54 9.79 1.22
CA PHE A 152 13.93 8.70 0.43
C PHE A 152 14.99 7.85 -0.27
N THR A 153 15.97 7.35 0.50
CA THR A 153 17.15 6.65 -0.04
C THR A 153 16.84 5.38 -0.82
N ALA A 154 15.74 4.68 -0.50
CA ALA A 154 15.33 3.45 -1.19
C ALA A 154 14.44 3.69 -2.42
N LEU A 155 14.05 4.93 -2.71
CA LEU A 155 13.07 5.22 -3.75
C LEU A 155 13.59 4.87 -5.14
N GLY A 156 13.01 3.84 -5.77
CA GLY A 156 13.37 3.39 -7.11
C GLY A 156 12.29 3.66 -8.16
N TYR A 157 11.05 3.87 -7.73
CA TYR A 157 9.89 3.88 -8.63
C TYR A 157 8.93 5.01 -8.33
N VAL A 158 8.41 5.64 -9.38
CA VAL A 158 7.24 6.52 -9.32
C VAL A 158 6.13 5.88 -10.16
N VAL A 159 4.98 5.63 -9.54
CA VAL A 159 3.81 5.05 -10.21
C VAL A 159 2.80 6.17 -10.43
N VAL A 160 2.40 6.41 -11.67
CA VAL A 160 1.40 7.41 -12.04
C VAL A 160 0.09 6.70 -12.35
N ASP A 161 -0.88 6.81 -11.45
CA ASP A 161 -2.21 6.22 -11.60
C ASP A 161 -3.14 7.16 -12.37
N GLY A 162 -3.80 6.67 -13.42
CA GLY A 162 -4.84 7.42 -14.15
C GLY A 162 -4.89 7.17 -15.66
N GLY A 163 -4.42 6.01 -16.09
CA GLY A 163 -4.36 5.59 -17.49
C GLY A 163 -3.20 6.22 -18.25
N GLU A 164 -2.75 5.52 -19.29
CA GLU A 164 -1.61 5.93 -20.09
C GLU A 164 -1.88 7.29 -20.77
N PRO A 165 -1.03 8.31 -20.56
CA PRO A 165 -1.10 9.55 -21.31
C PRO A 165 -0.65 9.31 -22.76
N ASP A 166 -1.00 10.24 -23.67
CA ASP A 166 -0.36 10.27 -24.98
C ASP A 166 1.17 10.40 -24.86
N GLU A 167 1.93 9.85 -25.81
CA GLU A 167 3.40 9.74 -25.74
C GLU A 167 4.09 11.10 -25.52
N LEU A 168 3.57 12.17 -26.15
CA LEU A 168 4.12 13.53 -25.97
C LEU A 168 3.95 14.02 -24.52
N ARG A 169 2.77 13.79 -23.91
CA ARG A 169 2.55 14.11 -22.49
C ARG A 169 3.32 13.18 -21.56
N LYS A 170 3.50 11.91 -21.92
CA LYS A 170 4.27 10.92 -21.16
C LYS A 170 5.70 11.40 -20.97
N GLU A 171 6.39 11.75 -22.06
CA GLU A 171 7.78 12.26 -22.02
C GLU A 171 7.90 13.53 -21.16
N LYS A 172 6.95 14.47 -21.32
CA LYS A 172 6.93 15.71 -20.54
C LYS A 172 6.73 15.44 -19.04
N ILE A 173 5.81 14.54 -18.69
CA ILE A 173 5.58 14.13 -17.31
C ILE A 173 6.83 13.46 -16.74
N GLU A 174 7.41 12.53 -17.48
CA GLU A 174 8.61 11.80 -17.04
C GLU A 174 9.79 12.74 -16.79
N LYS A 175 10.10 13.62 -17.74
CA LYS A 175 11.18 14.60 -17.62
C LYS A 175 10.94 15.52 -16.42
N GLY A 176 9.73 16.03 -16.25
CA GLY A 176 9.38 16.89 -15.13
C GLY A 176 9.50 16.18 -13.78
N LEU A 177 9.02 14.95 -13.66
CA LEU A 177 9.15 14.15 -12.44
C LEU A 177 10.60 13.80 -12.13
N ARG A 178 11.42 13.43 -13.13
CA ARG A 178 12.87 13.22 -12.91
C ARG A 178 13.54 14.47 -12.36
N THR A 179 13.20 15.65 -12.88
CA THR A 179 13.69 16.91 -12.32
C THR A 179 13.22 17.13 -10.89
N CYS A 180 11.94 16.85 -10.58
CA CYS A 180 11.38 17.04 -9.23
C CYS A 180 12.01 16.12 -8.17
N PHE A 181 12.28 14.86 -8.52
CA PHE A 181 12.81 13.88 -7.58
C PHE A 181 14.35 13.78 -7.60
N GLY A 182 15.02 14.57 -8.45
CA GLY A 182 16.48 14.62 -8.58
C GLY A 182 17.08 13.44 -9.37
N ASN A 183 18.42 13.35 -9.35
CA ASN A 183 19.22 12.36 -10.11
C ASN A 183 19.06 10.89 -9.67
N VAL A 184 18.01 10.57 -8.93
CA VAL A 184 17.70 9.19 -8.54
C VAL A 184 17.37 8.40 -9.82
N LYS A 185 17.87 7.17 -9.94
CA LYS A 185 17.56 6.27 -11.06
C LYS A 185 16.10 5.79 -10.97
N LEU A 186 15.16 6.70 -11.26
CA LEU A 186 13.74 6.44 -11.12
C LEU A 186 13.18 5.77 -12.37
N LYS A 187 12.41 4.73 -12.15
CA LYS A 187 11.52 4.15 -13.16
C LYS A 187 10.13 4.75 -12.97
N ILE A 188 9.58 5.33 -14.03
CA ILE A 188 8.24 5.91 -14.03
C ILE A 188 7.30 4.91 -14.70
N LEU A 189 6.27 4.48 -13.99
CA LEU A 189 5.29 3.50 -14.47
C LEU A 189 3.92 4.17 -14.56
N PHE A 190 3.26 4.07 -15.70
CA PHE A 190 1.88 4.55 -15.86
C PHE A 190 0.92 3.36 -15.71
N ARG A 191 -0.13 3.53 -14.89
CA ARG A 191 -1.16 2.52 -14.63
C ARG A 191 -2.56 3.08 -14.89
#